data_AF-J5VXV3-F1
#
_entry.id   AF-J5VXV3-F1
#
_cell.length_a   1.000
_cell.length_b   1.000
_cell.length_c   1.000
_cell.angle_alpha   90.00
_cell.angle_beta   90.00
_cell.angle_gamma   90.00
#
_symmetry.space_group_name_H-M   'P 1'
#
loop_
_entity.id
_entity.type
_entity.pdbx_description
1 polymer ?
#
loop_
_entity_poly.entity_id
_entity_poly.type
_entity_poly.pdbx_seq_one_letter_code
_entity_poly.pdbx_strand_id
1 'polypeptide(L)' 'QKRLTFHLARHTFATMSLSKGVPMESVSKMLGHTNIKTTQIYARITSKKIEHDMEQLAGKLDKFNEAMGL' A
#
# COMPACT_ATOMS: atom_id res chain seq x y z
N GLN A 1 -12.41 -22.73 9.20
CA GLN A 1 -11.13 -22.33 9.85
C GLN A 1 -10.01 -22.51 8.83
N LYS A 2 -9.26 -21.45 8.45
CA LYS A 2 -8.13 -21.60 7.50
C LYS A 2 -6.90 -22.09 8.25
N ARG A 3 -6.17 -23.07 7.70
CA ARG A 3 -4.89 -23.51 8.28
C ARG A 3 -3.85 -22.40 8.13
N LEU A 4 -3.16 -22.06 9.22
CA LEU A 4 -2.01 -21.19 9.19
C LEU A 4 -0.86 -21.91 8.46
N THR A 5 -0.39 -21.32 7.38
CA THR A 5 0.74 -21.80 6.59
C THR A 5 1.72 -20.67 6.35
N PHE A 6 2.98 -20.98 6.05
CA PHE A 6 3.98 -19.96 5.70
C PHE A 6 3.55 -19.11 4.50
N HIS A 7 2.87 -19.71 3.53
CA HIS A 7 2.33 -18.98 2.39
C HIS A 7 1.28 -17.95 2.83
N LEU A 8 0.37 -18.33 3.75
CA LEU A 8 -0.61 -17.40 4.30
C LEU A 8 0.06 -16.26 5.08
N ALA A 9 1.07 -16.56 5.90
CA ALA A 9 1.84 -15.54 6.62
C ALA A 9 2.52 -14.54 5.66
N ARG A 10 3.09 -15.02 4.53
CA ARG A 10 3.63 -14.18 3.46
C ARG A 10 2.56 -13.24 2.89
N HIS A 11 1.37 -13.75 2.59
CA HIS A 11 0.24 -12.93 2.08
C HIS A 11 -0.18 -11.86 3.10
N THR A 12 -0.27 -12.23 4.37
CA THR A 12 -0.61 -11.31 5.45
C THR A 12 0.44 -10.22 5.60
N PHE A 13 1.73 -10.58 5.61
CA PHE A 13 2.84 -9.62 5.68
C PHE A 13 2.83 -8.63 4.52
N ALA A 14 2.66 -9.12 3.28
CA ALA A 14 2.63 -8.29 2.08
C ALA A 14 1.46 -7.29 2.13
N THR A 15 0.26 -7.79 2.45
CA THR A 15 -0.96 -6.99 2.57
C THR A 15 -0.80 -5.90 3.64
N MET A 16 -0.34 -6.27 4.84
CA MET A 16 -0.17 -5.31 5.94
C MET A 16 0.88 -4.24 5.62
N SER A 17 1.99 -4.62 4.99
CA SER A 17 3.07 -3.68 4.64
C SER A 17 2.61 -2.67 3.60
N LEU A 18 1.89 -3.11 2.56
CA LEU A 18 1.33 -2.24 1.53
C LEU A 18 0.25 -1.31 2.11
N SER A 19 -0.63 -1.82 2.98
CA SER A 19 -1.63 -0.99 3.66
C SER A 19 -1.00 0.09 4.54
N LYS A 20 0.18 -0.18 5.13
CA LYS A 20 0.97 0.80 5.89
C LYS A 20 1.81 1.73 5.02
N GLY A 21 1.72 1.62 3.70
CA GLY A 21 2.40 2.52 2.76
C GLY A 21 3.83 2.16 2.42
N VAL A 22 4.27 0.95 2.75
CA VAL A 22 5.57 0.47 2.28
C VAL A 22 5.51 0.30 0.75
N PRO A 23 6.48 0.82 -0.02
CA PRO A 23 6.50 0.68 -1.47
C PRO A 23 6.50 -0.78 -1.94
N MET A 24 5.86 -1.07 -3.07
CA MET A 24 5.72 -2.44 -3.58
C MET A 24 7.08 -3.09 -3.90
N GLU A 25 8.05 -2.32 -4.37
CA GLU A 25 9.42 -2.75 -4.65
C GLU A 25 10.12 -3.18 -3.36
N SER A 26 9.89 -2.44 -2.27
CA SER A 26 10.46 -2.74 -0.95
C SER A 26 9.85 -4.02 -0.38
N VAL A 27 8.52 -4.16 -0.45
CA VAL A 27 7.83 -5.40 -0.06
C VAL A 27 8.30 -6.59 -0.90
N SER A 28 8.49 -6.39 -2.22
CA SER A 28 9.00 -7.43 -3.13
C SER A 28 10.38 -7.92 -2.71
N LYS A 29 11.30 -7.01 -2.36
CA LYS A 29 12.64 -7.35 -1.87
C LYS A 29 12.58 -8.07 -0.52
N MET A 30 11.76 -7.60 0.42
CA MET A 30 11.59 -8.23 1.74
C MET A 30 11.04 -9.66 1.65
N LEU A 31 10.22 -9.94 0.63
CA LEU A 31 9.68 -11.28 0.38
C LEU A 31 10.61 -12.20 -0.41
N GLY A 32 11.76 -11.68 -0.86
CA GLY A 32 12.70 -12.42 -1.71
C GLY A 32 12.15 -12.73 -3.10
N HIS A 33 11.24 -11.90 -3.63
CA HIS A 33 10.68 -12.11 -4.95
C HIS A 33 11.65 -11.60 -6.03
N THR A 34 12.14 -12.50 -6.88
CA THR A 34 13.00 -12.17 -8.03
C THR A 34 12.27 -11.36 -9.10
N ASN A 35 10.95 -11.53 -9.21
CA ASN A 35 10.12 -10.84 -10.19
C ASN A 35 9.01 -10.06 -9.49
N ILE A 36 8.96 -8.74 -9.69
CA ILE A 36 7.94 -7.88 -9.08
C ILE A 36 6.50 -8.29 -9.45
N LYS A 37 6.31 -8.97 -10.59
CA LYS A 37 5.01 -9.51 -11.01
C LYS A 37 4.37 -10.41 -9.96
N THR A 38 5.15 -11.16 -9.18
CA THR A 38 4.59 -12.00 -8.10
C THR A 38 4.10 -11.16 -6.92
N THR A 39 4.64 -9.97 -6.72
CA THR A 39 4.18 -9.00 -5.70
C THR A 39 2.99 -8.18 -6.21
N GLN A 40 2.84 -8.00 -7.54
CA GLN A 40 1.72 -7.26 -8.14
C GLN A 40 0.34 -7.89 -7.87
N ILE A 41 0.27 -9.15 -7.44
CA ILE A 41 -0.99 -9.77 -6.99
C ILE A 41 -1.66 -8.98 -5.83
N TYR A 42 -0.89 -8.18 -5.09
CA TYR A 42 -1.38 -7.33 -4.01
C TYR A 42 -1.77 -5.90 -4.45
N ALA A 43 -1.63 -5.56 -5.74
CA ALA A 43 -1.80 -4.19 -6.25
C ALA A 43 -3.20 -3.61 -5.99
N ARG A 44 -4.24 -4.44 -5.89
CA ARG A 44 -5.61 -4.00 -5.56
C ARG A 44 -5.70 -3.26 -4.22
N ILE A 45 -4.85 -3.61 -3.26
CA ILE A 45 -4.76 -2.93 -1.95
C ILE A 45 -4.13 -1.55 -2.15
N THR A 46 -3.10 -1.45 -2.99
CA THR A 46 -2.45 -0.19 -3.34
C THR A 46 -3.42 0.78 -4.00
N SER A 47 -4.32 0.34 -4.88
CA SER A 47 -5.32 1.22 -5.52
C SER A 47 -6.20 1.95 -4.50
N LYS A 48 -6.71 1.23 -3.49
CA LYS A 48 -7.50 1.85 -2.40
C LYS A 48 -6.69 2.81 -1.56
N LYS A 49 -5.40 2.49 -1.35
CA LYS A 49 -4.51 3.37 -0.62
C LYS A 49 -4.24 4.66 -1.38
N ILE A 50 -4.02 4.58 -2.69
CA ILE A 50 -3.80 5.77 -3.55
C ILE A 50 -5.00 6.69 -3.48
N GLU A 51 -6.22 6.16 -3.59
CA GLU A 51 -7.46 6.93 -3.47
C GLU A 51 -7.50 7.70 -2.14
N HIS A 52 -7.29 7.00 -1.02
CA HIS A 52 -7.26 7.62 0.30
C HIS A 52 -6.14 8.67 0.44
N ASP A 53 -4.94 8.37 -0.03
CA ASP A 53 -3.81 9.30 0.03
C ASP A 53 -4.09 10.57 -0.79
N MET A 54 -4.79 10.46 -1.93
CA MET A 54 -5.17 11.59 -2.77
C MET A 54 -6.29 12.44 -2.14
N GLU A 55 -7.27 11.82 -1.49
CA GLU A 55 -8.29 12.55 -0.72
C GLU A 55 -7.65 13.35 0.42
N GLN A 56 -6.71 12.73 1.15
CA GLN A 56 -5.96 13.40 2.22
C GLN A 56 -5.09 14.55 1.69
N LEU A 57 -4.50 14.38 0.51
CA LEU A 57 -3.71 15.42 -0.15
C LEU A 57 -4.60 16.59 -0.58
N ALA A 58 -5.74 16.32 -1.23
CA ALA A 58 -6.70 17.33 -1.65
C ALA A 58 -7.15 18.19 -0.45
N GLY A 59 -7.58 17.57 0.64
CA GLY A 59 -7.99 18.31 1.84
C GLY A 59 -6.87 19.11 2.52
N LYS A 60 -5.59 18.73 2.35
CA LYS A 60 -4.45 19.53 2.81
C LYS A 60 -4.19 20.73 1.89
N LEU A 61 -4.35 20.55 0.59
CA LEU A 61 -4.22 21.63 -0.39
C LEU A 61 -5.32 22.67 -0.24
N ASP A 62 -6.56 22.25 0.00
CA ASP A 62 -7.68 23.17 0.24
C ASP A 62 -7.43 24.04 1.48
N LYS A 63 -7.03 23.43 2.60
CA LYS A 63 -6.64 24.15 3.83
C LYS A 63 -5.46 25.09 3.61
N PHE A 64 -4.51 24.69 2.78
CA PHE A 64 -3.38 25.54 2.43
C PHE A 64 -3.83 26.75 1.60
N ASN A 65 -4.74 26.56 0.64
CA ASN A 65 -5.31 27.63 -0.18
C ASN A 65 -6.08 28.64 0.69
N GLU A 66 -6.94 28.15 1.59
CA GLU A 66 -7.67 28.96 2.57
C GLU A 66 -6.71 29.78 3.46
N ALA A 67 -5.64 29.15 3.97
CA ALA A 67 -4.65 29.82 4.81
C ALA A 67 -3.85 30.91 4.06
N MET A 68 -3.69 30.76 2.74
CA MET A 68 -3.00 31.71 1.88
C MET A 68 -3.93 32.81 1.32
N GLY A 69 -5.24 32.72 1.57
CA GLY A 69 -6.22 33.68 1.06
C GLY A 69 -6.43 33.62 -0.46
N LEU A 70 -6.16 32.46 -1.07
CA LEU A 70 -6.49 32.12 -2.45
C LEU A 70 -7.85 31.42 -2.51
#